data_AF-A0A2V0MR11-F1
#
_entry.id   AF-A0A2V0MR11-F1
#
_cell.length_a   1.000
_cell.length_b   1.000
_cell.length_c   1.000
_cell.angle_alpha   90.00
_cell.angle_beta   90.00
_cell.angle_gamma   90.00
#
_symmetry.space_group_name_H-M   'P 1'
#
loop_
_entity.id
_entity.type
_entity.pdbx_description
1 polymer ?
#
loop_
_entity_poly.entity_id
_entity_poly.type
_entity_poly.pdbx_seq_one_letter_code
_entity_poly.pdbx_strand_id
1 'polypeptide(L)' 'MGYTLHPGKHPGILRDPNTDRVDFMSNYEAGTLLTCGHEGCGCRVRIEVECHCAGSGEAYRCTCGDELVAVS' A
#
# COMPACT_ATOMS: atom_id res chain seq x y z
N MET A 1 -15.34 -58.74 3.07
CA MET A 1 -14.17 -57.87 3.33
C MET A 1 -14.47 -56.50 2.73
N GLY A 2 -15.12 -55.64 3.50
CA GLY A 2 -15.59 -54.32 3.05
C GLY A 2 -14.57 -53.25 3.44
N TYR A 3 -14.28 -52.34 2.52
CA TYR A 3 -13.48 -51.16 2.79
C TYR A 3 -14.42 -50.00 3.11
N THR A 4 -14.16 -49.30 4.21
CA THR A 4 -14.91 -48.11 4.62
C THR A 4 -14.28 -46.89 3.95
N LEU A 5 -15.06 -46.14 3.17
CA LEU A 5 -14.64 -44.86 2.61
C LEU A 5 -14.88 -43.77 3.66
N HIS A 6 -13.82 -43.10 4.11
CA HIS A 6 -13.90 -41.95 5.02
C HIS A 6 -14.06 -40.65 4.20
N PRO A 7 -15.15 -39.87 4.36
CA PRO A 7 -15.23 -38.54 3.78
C PRO A 7 -14.64 -37.54 4.78
N GLY A 8 -13.42 -37.06 4.54
CA GLY A 8 -12.79 -36.14 5.48
C GLY A 8 -11.39 -35.70 5.09
N LYS A 9 -11.18 -35.29 3.84
CA LYS A 9 -9.98 -34.55 3.47
C LYS A 9 -10.41 -33.23 2.85
N HIS A 10 -10.60 -32.23 3.71
CA HIS A 10 -10.58 -30.84 3.27
C HIS A 10 -9.20 -30.62 2.62
N PRO A 11 -9.11 -30.28 1.32
CA PRO A 11 -7.84 -29.85 0.78
C PRO A 11 -7.44 -28.59 1.55
N GLY A 12 -6.27 -28.67 2.21
CA GLY A 12 -5.73 -27.58 3.00
C GLY A 12 -5.72 -26.31 2.15
N ILE A 13 -6.45 -25.31 2.62
CA ILE A 13 -6.22 -23.90 2.31
C ILE A 13 -4.75 -23.63 2.62
N LEU A 14 -3.93 -23.57 1.57
CA LEU A 14 -2.61 -22.95 1.64
C LEU A 14 -2.88 -21.48 2.00
N ARG A 15 -2.80 -21.15 3.29
CA ARG A 15 -2.88 -19.77 3.75
C ARG A 15 -1.51 -19.18 3.51
N ASP A 16 -1.33 -18.51 2.39
CA ASP A 16 -0.11 -17.75 2.12
C ASP A 16 0.03 -16.70 3.24
N PRO A 17 1.09 -16.71 4.06
CA PRO A 17 1.26 -15.73 5.14
C PRO A 17 1.57 -14.31 4.60
N ASN A 18 1.53 -14.11 3.29
CA ASN A 18 1.87 -12.85 2.62
C ASN A 18 0.64 -12.06 2.12
N THR A 19 -0.58 -12.55 2.33
CA THR A 19 -1.82 -11.88 1.87
C THR A 19 -2.37 -10.84 2.87
N ASP A 20 -1.70 -10.62 4.01
CA ASP A 20 -2.18 -9.75 5.10
C ASP A 20 -1.53 -8.35 5.14
N ARG A 21 -0.54 -8.07 4.31
CA ARG A 21 0.08 -6.73 4.27
C ARG A 21 -0.01 -6.16 2.87
N VAL A 22 -1.23 -5.81 2.48
CA VAL A 22 -1.42 -4.74 1.51
C VAL A 22 -0.94 -3.47 2.20
N ASP A 23 0.37 -3.21 2.16
CA ASP A 23 0.93 -1.89 2.43
C ASP A 23 0.38 -0.98 1.33
N PHE A 24 -0.83 -0.47 1.57
CA PHE A 24 -1.47 0.56 0.77
C PHE A 24 -0.51 1.74 0.74
N MET A 25 -0.15 2.22 -0.46
CA MET A 25 0.39 3.59 -0.55
C MET A 25 -0.55 4.51 0.22
N SER A 26 -0.02 5.59 0.78
CA SER A 26 -0.90 6.70 1.17
C SER A 26 -1.65 7.12 -0.11
N ASN A 27 -2.89 6.67 -0.24
CA ASN A 27 -3.67 6.80 -1.47
C ASN A 27 -4.19 8.23 -1.50
N TYR A 28 -3.37 9.12 -2.03
CA TYR A 28 -3.76 10.50 -2.22
C TYR A 28 -4.65 10.57 -3.46
N GLU A 29 -5.85 11.11 -3.28
CA GLU A 29 -6.78 11.32 -4.39
C GLU A 29 -6.18 12.28 -5.41
N ALA A 30 -6.53 12.10 -6.68
CA ALA A 30 -6.19 13.06 -7.71
C ALA A 30 -6.63 14.48 -7.30
N GLY A 31 -5.73 15.44 -7.44
CA GLY A 31 -5.89 16.82 -7.01
C GLY A 31 -5.38 17.12 -5.60
N THR A 32 -5.04 16.09 -4.81
CA THR A 32 -4.37 16.27 -3.51
C THR A 32 -3.07 17.05 -3.68
N LEU A 33 -2.89 18.09 -2.87
CA LEU A 33 -1.67 18.88 -2.84
C LEU A 33 -0.79 18.38 -1.69
N LEU A 34 0.46 18.05 -2.00
CA LEU A 34 1.48 17.70 -1.02
C LEU A 34 2.50 18.83 -0.91
N THR A 35 3.01 19.06 0.30
CA THR A 35 4.11 19.98 0.57
C THR A 35 5.26 19.24 1.24
N CYS A 36 6.48 19.64 0.97
CA CYS A 36 7.63 19.11 1.69
C CYS A 36 7.60 19.61 3.15
N GLY A 37 7.83 18.71 4.11
CA GLY A 37 7.94 19.05 5.53
C GLY A 37 9.24 19.76 5.93
N HIS A 38 10.22 19.82 5.03
CA HIS A 38 11.52 20.43 5.29
C HIS A 38 11.41 21.97 5.31
N GLU A 39 11.86 22.57 6.41
CA GLU A 39 11.94 24.03 6.53
C GLU A 39 12.82 24.62 5.41
N GLY A 40 12.28 25.61 4.68
CA GLY A 40 13.00 26.30 3.61
C GLY A 40 12.99 25.62 2.23
N CYS A 41 12.47 24.40 2.10
CA CYS A 41 12.42 23.71 0.80
C CYS A 41 11.26 24.21 -0.10
N GLY A 42 10.06 24.37 0.46
CA GLY A 42 8.92 24.98 -0.22
C GLY A 42 8.34 24.19 -1.41
N CYS A 43 8.85 22.98 -1.69
CA CYS A 43 8.35 22.14 -2.77
C CYS A 43 6.87 21.79 -2.56
N ARG A 44 6.09 21.92 -3.63
CA ARG A 44 4.69 21.53 -3.69
C ARG A 44 4.45 20.69 -4.93
N VAL A 45 3.77 19.58 -4.74
CA VAL A 45 3.40 18.68 -5.82
C VAL A 45 1.92 18.39 -5.74
N ARG A 46 1.26 18.25 -6.88
CA ARG A 46 -0.13 17.84 -6.97
C ARG A 46 -0.18 16.44 -7.54
N ILE A 47 -0.97 15.59 -6.91
CA ILE A 47 -1.23 14.25 -7.44
C ILE A 47 -2.17 14.40 -8.64
N GLU A 48 -1.70 14.08 -9.84
CA GLU A 48 -2.53 14.15 -11.04
C GLU A 48 -3.37 12.89 -11.22
N VAL A 49 -2.82 11.74 -10.84
CA VAL A 49 -3.46 10.42 -10.96
C VAL A 49 -3.23 9.65 -9.67
N GLU A 50 -4.28 9.01 -9.18
CA GLU A 50 -4.22 8.10 -8.04
C GLU A 50 -3.32 6.88 -8.35
N CYS A 51 -2.43 6.55 -7.41
CA CYS A 51 -1.55 5.40 -7.56
C CYS A 51 -2.11 4.21 -6.77
N HIS A 52 -2.53 3.16 -7.48
CA HIS A 52 -3.09 1.93 -6.89
C HIS A 52 -2.10 0.75 -6.88
N CYS A 53 -0.80 1.05 -6.88
CA CYS A 53 0.22 0.00 -6.85
C CYS A 53 0.20 -0.77 -5.52
N ALA A 54 0.22 -2.10 -5.60
CA ALA A 54 0.31 -2.98 -4.43
C ALA A 54 1.74 -3.00 -3.87
N GLY A 55 1.89 -2.87 -2.55
CA GLY A 55 3.17 -2.99 -1.84
C GLY A 55 4.04 -1.73 -1.82
N SER A 56 3.44 -0.56 -2.00
CA SER A 56 4.18 0.71 -2.06
C SER A 56 3.72 1.69 -0.97
N GLY A 57 3.61 1.22 0.28
CA GLY A 57 3.32 2.04 1.48
C GLY A 57 4.36 3.13 1.79
N GLU A 58 5.22 3.48 0.85
CA GLU A 58 6.22 4.53 0.96
C GLU A 58 5.57 5.89 0.71
N ALA A 59 5.89 6.83 1.58
CA ALA A 59 5.50 8.21 1.37
C ALA A 59 6.27 8.83 0.19
N TYR A 60 5.64 9.80 -0.47
CA TYR A 60 6.32 10.56 -1.51
C TYR A 60 7.49 11.32 -0.89
N ARG A 61 8.68 11.18 -1.45
CA ARG A 61 9.87 11.90 -0.98
C ARG A 61 10.17 13.07 -1.89
N CYS A 62 10.46 14.20 -1.26
CA CYS A 62 11.05 15.33 -1.95
C CYS A 62 12.51 15.02 -2.30
N THR A 63 13.04 15.66 -3.35
CA THR A 63 14.45 15.53 -3.73
C THR A 63 15.43 15.95 -2.62
N CYS A 64 14.99 16.76 -1.65
CA CYS A 64 15.78 17.09 -0.47
C CYS A 64 15.93 15.93 0.53
N GLY A 65 15.17 14.85 0.38
CA GLY A 65 15.19 13.65 1.23
C GLY A 65 14.01 13.51 2.19
N ASP A 66 13.29 14.61 2.46
CA ASP A 66 12.15 14.65 3.38
C ASP A 66 10.85 14.17 2.76
N GLU A 67 9.90 13.85 3.64
CA GLU A 67 8.57 13.40 3.27
C GLU A 67 7.70 14.56 2.76
N LEU A 68 6.92 14.27 1.71
CA LEU A 68 5.86 15.11 1.21
C LEU A 68 4.57 14.76 1.94
N VAL A 69 4.00 15.74 2.63
CA VAL A 69 2.79 15.58 3.46
C VAL A 69 1.63 16.34 2.84
N ALA A 70 0.41 15.79 2.96
CA ALA A 70 -0.78 16.45 2.46
C ALA A 70 -1.03 17.77 3.19
N VAL A 71 -1.32 18.83 2.42
CA VAL A 71 -1.76 20.11 2.97
C VAL A 71 -3.28 20.18 2.91
N SER A 72 -3.89 20.48 4.07
CA SER A 72 -5.33 20.65 4.25
C SER A 72 -5.78 22.06 3.90
#